data_AF-A0A1P6CC65-F1
#
_entry.id   AF-A0A1P6CC65-F1
#
_cell.length_a   1.000
_cell.length_b   1.000
_cell.length_c   1.000
_cell.angle_alpha   90.00
_cell.angle_beta   90.00
_cell.angle_gamma   90.00
#
_symmetry.space_group_name_H-M   'P 1'
#
loop_
_entity.id
_entity.type
_entity.pdbx_description
1 polymer ?
#
loop_
_entity_poly.entity_id
_entity_poly.type
_entity_poly.pdbx_seq_one_letter_code
_entity_poly.pdbx_strand_id
1 'polypeptide(L)'
;MPSGTGKTVSLLSLVIAYMLRFPDHLDKLVYCSRTIPEIEKCVEELRNLFKYYEQCDGKPPSLFAVALSARKNLCINESVSSLRQGSLVDGACQKLTASFVRAKRRLRPDLPCCAFFEKLDEQKDFNYPDGVYNLQNLRKLGQQKGICPYFLSRNVVDRAHIVVYSYHYILDPKIAELVSKNFSRHSCVVFDEAHNIDNVCIESMSVSLTKTTVEKATQKLGILEEHVQRLREENSEQLRVEYDRLVEGLRRIEEERTNDQILANPVLPDMILKEAVPGTIRNALHFISFLRRFNEYLKHRMRTKTVLIESPAAFLRDINDLMHIDRRPLRFSSDYFHSFTFNL
;
A
#
# COMPACT_ATOMS: atom_id res chain seq x y z
N MET A 1 14.56 -29.00 6.20
CA MET A 1 13.64 -30.16 6.06
C MET A 1 13.43 -30.49 4.58
N PRO A 2 13.23 -31.76 4.19
CA PRO A 2 12.90 -32.17 2.81
C PRO A 2 11.48 -31.74 2.41
N SER A 3 11.22 -31.56 1.11
CA SER A 3 9.88 -31.21 0.61
C SER A 3 8.88 -32.35 0.88
N GLY A 4 7.66 -32.00 1.29
CA GLY A 4 6.59 -32.98 1.56
C GLY A 4 6.59 -33.63 2.95
N THR A 5 7.50 -33.26 3.87
CA THR A 5 7.58 -33.87 5.22
C THR A 5 6.74 -33.15 6.28
N GLY A 6 5.73 -32.35 5.88
CA GLY A 6 4.90 -31.61 6.84
C GLY A 6 5.61 -30.48 7.58
N LYS A 7 6.55 -29.77 6.92
CA LYS A 7 7.30 -28.65 7.52
C LYS A 7 6.37 -27.58 8.11
N THR A 8 5.37 -27.20 7.33
CA THR A 8 4.42 -26.15 7.67
C THR A 8 3.61 -26.54 8.90
N VAL A 9 2.98 -27.72 8.90
CA VAL A 9 2.25 -28.25 10.07
C VAL A 9 3.11 -28.32 11.32
N SER A 10 4.34 -28.85 11.24
CA SER A 10 5.22 -28.99 12.40
C SER A 10 5.75 -27.66 12.93
N LEU A 11 5.97 -26.68 12.05
CA LEU A 11 6.30 -25.32 12.45
C LEU A 11 5.10 -24.63 13.12
N LEU A 12 3.93 -24.68 12.47
CA LEU A 12 2.72 -24.05 13.01
C LEU A 12 2.34 -24.65 14.37
N SER A 13 2.42 -25.97 14.53
CA SER A 13 2.08 -26.62 15.80
C SER A 13 2.99 -26.18 16.95
N LEU A 14 4.30 -26.08 16.70
CA LEU A 14 5.26 -25.61 17.69
C LEU A 14 5.01 -24.15 18.07
N VAL A 15 4.83 -23.28 17.08
CA VAL A 15 4.64 -21.85 17.33
C VAL A 15 3.34 -21.60 18.08
N ILE A 16 2.25 -22.25 17.69
CA ILE A 16 0.94 -22.08 18.35
C ILE A 16 0.99 -22.61 19.79
N ALA A 17 1.62 -23.75 20.03
CA ALA A 17 1.82 -24.25 21.40
C ALA A 17 2.61 -23.25 22.25
N TYR A 18 3.61 -22.59 21.67
CA TYR A 18 4.39 -21.56 22.35
C TYR A 18 3.56 -20.30 22.63
N MET A 19 2.76 -19.82 21.66
CA MET A 19 1.86 -18.68 21.82
C MET A 19 0.83 -18.92 22.93
N LEU A 20 0.24 -20.11 22.97
CA LEU A 20 -0.76 -20.48 24.00
C LEU A 20 -0.15 -20.57 25.40
N ARG A 21 1.11 -21.03 25.51
CA ARG A 21 1.79 -21.20 26.79
C ARG A 21 2.44 -19.91 27.32
N PHE A 22 2.98 -19.09 26.43
CA PHE A 22 3.76 -17.88 26.76
C PHE A 22 3.26 -16.66 25.97
N PRO A 23 2.03 -16.18 26.23
CA PRO A 23 1.46 -15.04 25.51
C PRO A 23 2.26 -13.74 25.73
N ASP A 24 2.96 -13.61 26.87
CA ASP A 24 3.81 -12.45 27.16
C ASP A 24 5.07 -12.37 26.29
N HIS A 25 5.53 -13.50 25.75
CA HIS A 25 6.76 -13.59 24.95
C HIS A 25 6.52 -13.60 23.45
N LEU A 26 5.35 -14.10 23.01
CA LEU A 26 5.00 -14.23 21.61
C LEU A 26 3.50 -13.96 21.41
N ASP A 27 3.18 -12.76 20.92
CA ASP A 27 1.81 -12.30 20.72
C ASP A 27 1.34 -12.42 19.25
N LYS A 28 2.28 -12.38 18.29
CA LYS A 28 1.97 -12.41 16.86
C LYS A 28 2.92 -13.33 16.07
N LEU A 29 2.35 -14.15 15.20
CA LEU A 29 3.03 -14.92 14.17
C LEU A 29 2.75 -14.31 12.81
N VAL A 30 3.81 -14.00 12.07
CA VAL A 30 3.76 -13.53 10.69
C VAL A 30 4.37 -14.61 9.80
N TYR A 31 3.52 -15.32 9.04
CA TYR A 31 3.94 -16.33 8.09
C TYR A 31 4.01 -15.74 6.68
N CYS A 32 5.20 -15.78 6.08
CA CYS A 32 5.44 -15.25 4.76
C CYS A 32 5.69 -16.38 3.76
N SER A 33 4.90 -16.41 2.68
CA SER A 33 5.07 -17.35 1.56
C SER A 33 5.28 -16.64 0.23
N ARG A 34 5.69 -17.37 -0.81
CA ARG A 34 5.89 -16.78 -2.14
C ARG A 34 4.57 -16.61 -2.88
N THR A 35 3.76 -17.67 -2.93
CA THR A 35 2.60 -17.74 -3.82
C THR A 35 1.26 -17.78 -3.08
N ILE A 36 0.20 -17.31 -3.74
CA ILE A 36 -1.17 -17.34 -3.18
C ILE A 36 -1.63 -18.77 -2.86
N PRO A 37 -1.41 -19.79 -3.70
CA PRO A 37 -1.76 -21.16 -3.35
C PRO A 37 -1.04 -21.69 -2.11
N GLU A 38 0.20 -21.29 -1.85
CA GLU A 38 0.89 -21.64 -0.61
C GLU A 38 0.26 -20.96 0.60
N ILE A 39 -0.12 -19.68 0.49
CA ILE A 39 -0.87 -18.96 1.53
C ILE A 39 -2.18 -19.70 1.84
N GLU A 40 -2.94 -20.08 0.82
CA GLU A 40 -4.20 -20.83 1.00
C GLU A 40 -3.95 -22.20 1.66
N LYS A 41 -2.92 -22.94 1.24
CA LYS A 41 -2.55 -24.23 1.86
C LYS A 41 -2.17 -24.06 3.34
N CYS A 42 -1.33 -23.07 3.66
CA CYS A 42 -0.93 -22.78 5.03
C CYS A 42 -2.14 -22.46 5.93
N VAL A 43 -3.11 -21.72 5.41
CA VAL A 43 -4.31 -21.34 6.16
C VAL A 43 -5.25 -22.54 6.36
N GLU A 44 -5.36 -23.45 5.38
CA GLU A 44 -6.12 -24.69 5.56
C GLU A 44 -5.43 -25.67 6.53
N GLU A 45 -4.11 -25.76 6.51
CA GLU A 45 -3.35 -26.52 7.51
C GLU A 45 -3.55 -25.96 8.93
N LEU A 46 -3.53 -24.64 9.06
CA LEU A 46 -3.83 -23.94 10.31
C LEU A 46 -5.25 -24.23 10.80
N ARG A 47 -6.24 -24.24 9.90
CA ARG A 47 -7.62 -24.62 10.21
C ARG A 47 -7.72 -26.06 10.69
N ASN A 48 -7.00 -27.00 10.07
CA ASN A 48 -6.99 -28.39 10.51
C ASN A 48 -6.36 -28.54 11.90
N LEU A 49 -5.31 -27.77 12.19
CA LEU A 49 -4.69 -27.75 13.50
C LEU A 49 -5.65 -27.19 14.58
N PHE A 50 -6.41 -26.13 14.28
CA PHE A 50 -7.40 -25.59 15.21
C PHE A 50 -8.51 -26.60 15.53
N LYS A 51 -8.96 -27.36 14.51
CA LYS A 51 -9.91 -28.47 14.71
C LYS A 51 -9.33 -29.59 15.58
N TYR A 52 -8.04 -29.88 15.43
CA TYR A 52 -7.36 -30.87 16.27
C TYR A 52 -7.32 -30.42 17.75
N TYR A 53 -6.98 -29.15 18.01
CA TYR A 53 -7.06 -28.59 19.36
C TYR A 53 -8.49 -28.64 19.93
N GLU A 54 -9.51 -28.33 19.12
CA GLU A 54 -10.91 -28.44 19.53
C GLU A 54 -11.30 -29.88 19.90
N GLN A 55 -10.77 -30.89 19.22
CA GLN A 55 -10.99 -32.30 19.54
C GLN A 55 -10.29 -32.73 20.84
N CYS A 56 -9.09 -32.20 21.11
CA CYS A 56 -8.31 -32.56 22.30
C CYS A 56 -8.79 -31.86 23.58
N ASP A 57 -9.01 -30.54 23.51
CA ASP A 57 -9.32 -29.69 24.66
C ASP A 57 -10.81 -29.33 24.78
N GLY A 58 -11.63 -29.76 23.82
CA GLY A 58 -13.07 -29.48 23.78
C GLY A 58 -13.44 -28.04 23.44
N LYS A 59 -12.45 -27.18 23.15
CA LYS A 59 -12.64 -25.79 22.72
C LYS A 59 -11.58 -25.41 21.68
N PRO A 60 -11.93 -24.62 20.66
CA PRO A 60 -10.93 -24.08 19.75
C PRO A 60 -10.01 -23.11 20.48
N PRO A 61 -8.74 -22.98 20.05
CA PRO A 61 -7.85 -21.97 20.59
C PRO A 61 -8.42 -20.56 20.33
N SER A 62 -8.38 -19.69 21.33
CA SER A 62 -8.83 -18.29 21.26
C SER A 62 -7.80 -17.44 20.51
N LEU A 63 -7.50 -17.84 19.28
CA LEU A 63 -6.54 -17.20 18.38
C LEU A 63 -7.27 -16.79 17.10
N PHE A 64 -6.90 -15.62 16.60
CA PHE A 64 -7.45 -15.05 15.38
C PHE A 64 -6.38 -15.06 14.28
N ALA A 65 -6.68 -15.74 13.18
CA ALA A 65 -5.78 -15.93 12.05
C ALA A 65 -6.38 -15.40 10.74
N VAL A 66 -5.61 -14.59 10.01
CA VAL A 66 -6.06 -13.94 8.79
C VAL A 66 -5.04 -14.08 7.65
N ALA A 67 -5.54 -14.39 6.46
CA ALA A 67 -4.77 -14.32 5.23
C ALA A 67 -4.89 -12.94 4.58
N LEU A 68 -3.76 -12.32 4.21
CA LEU A 68 -3.75 -11.09 3.43
C LEU A 68 -3.33 -11.33 1.99
N SER A 69 -3.91 -10.54 1.11
CA SER A 69 -3.59 -10.56 -0.31
C SER A 69 -3.93 -9.21 -0.97
N ALA A 70 -3.48 -9.02 -2.21
CA ALA A 70 -3.75 -7.82 -3.00
C ALA A 70 -5.25 -7.59 -3.26
N ARG A 71 -5.62 -6.34 -3.56
CA ARG A 71 -7.00 -5.93 -3.88
C ARG A 71 -7.65 -6.81 -4.93
N LYS A 72 -6.89 -7.24 -5.94
CA LYS A 72 -7.34 -8.13 -7.02
C LYS A 72 -8.01 -9.43 -6.50
N ASN A 73 -7.55 -9.96 -5.37
CA ASN A 73 -8.03 -11.23 -4.85
C ASN A 73 -9.15 -11.08 -3.81
N LEU A 74 -9.36 -9.87 -3.26
CA LEU A 74 -10.33 -9.60 -2.20
C LEU A 74 -11.46 -8.66 -2.63
N CYS A 75 -11.35 -7.98 -3.77
CA CYS A 75 -12.39 -7.06 -4.25
C CYS A 75 -13.66 -7.82 -4.64
N ILE A 76 -14.80 -7.31 -4.18
CA ILE A 76 -16.15 -7.84 -4.49
C ILE A 76 -17.00 -6.88 -5.34
N ASN A 77 -16.51 -5.67 -5.61
CA ASN A 77 -17.19 -4.73 -6.49
C ASN A 77 -17.00 -5.19 -7.95
N GLU A 78 -18.08 -5.52 -8.65
CA GLU A 78 -18.05 -6.05 -10.03
C GLU A 78 -17.35 -5.12 -11.02
N SER A 79 -17.58 -3.81 -10.90
CA SER A 79 -16.96 -2.79 -11.76
C SER A 79 -15.43 -2.75 -11.64
N VAL A 80 -14.91 -3.11 -10.45
CA VAL A 80 -13.47 -3.09 -10.16
C VAL A 80 -12.85 -4.48 -10.33
N SER A 81 -13.54 -5.55 -9.90
CA SER A 81 -13.01 -6.91 -9.94
C SER A 81 -12.92 -7.50 -11.34
N SER A 82 -13.70 -6.98 -12.30
CA SER A 82 -13.62 -7.35 -13.71
C SER A 82 -12.29 -6.94 -14.38
N LEU A 83 -11.54 -6.02 -13.77
CA LEU A 83 -10.24 -5.59 -14.27
C LEU A 83 -9.18 -6.67 -14.02
N ARG A 84 -8.54 -7.16 -15.09
CA ARG A 84 -7.57 -8.27 -15.00
C ARG A 84 -6.23 -7.89 -14.37
N GLN A 85 -5.83 -6.62 -14.47
CA GLN A 85 -4.51 -6.13 -14.06
C GLN A 85 -4.57 -5.46 -12.68
N GLY A 86 -3.66 -5.84 -11.77
CA GLY A 86 -3.65 -5.37 -10.39
C GLY A 86 -3.59 -3.84 -10.26
N SER A 87 -2.71 -3.19 -11.03
CA SER A 87 -2.59 -1.73 -11.03
C SER A 87 -3.87 -0.99 -11.44
N LEU A 88 -4.66 -1.58 -12.36
CA LEU A 88 -5.94 -1.02 -12.76
C LEU A 88 -7.01 -1.21 -11.68
N VAL A 89 -7.03 -2.36 -10.99
CA VAL A 89 -7.89 -2.61 -9.82
C VAL A 89 -7.59 -1.59 -8.73
N ASP A 90 -6.31 -1.34 -8.45
CA ASP A 90 -5.88 -0.36 -7.45
C ASP A 90 -6.33 1.06 -7.82
N GLY A 91 -6.09 1.49 -9.05
CA GLY A 91 -6.52 2.81 -9.52
C GLY A 91 -8.04 2.98 -9.55
N ALA A 92 -8.80 1.95 -9.93
CA ALA A 92 -10.27 1.99 -9.92
C ALA A 92 -10.83 2.00 -8.49
N CYS A 93 -10.23 1.23 -7.57
CA CYS A 93 -10.59 1.27 -6.16
C CYS A 93 -10.32 2.65 -5.55
N GLN A 94 -9.16 3.24 -5.84
CA GLN A 94 -8.80 4.58 -5.34
C GLN A 94 -9.76 5.66 -5.85
N LYS A 95 -10.17 5.61 -7.12
CA LYS A 95 -11.18 6.54 -7.68
C LYS A 95 -12.52 6.52 -6.94
N LEU A 96 -12.85 5.42 -6.25
CA LEU A 96 -14.11 5.26 -5.51
C LEU A 96 -13.97 5.47 -4.00
N THR A 97 -12.75 5.44 -3.46
CA THR A 97 -12.51 5.38 -2.00
C THR A 97 -11.60 6.48 -1.47
N ALA A 98 -10.88 7.21 -2.33
CA ALA A 98 -9.96 8.26 -1.89
C ALA A 98 -10.69 9.38 -1.13
N SER A 99 -10.08 9.93 -0.09
CA SER A 99 -10.76 10.91 0.78
C SER A 99 -11.17 12.17 0.05
N PHE A 100 -10.41 12.63 -0.95
CA PHE A 100 -10.81 13.79 -1.75
C PHE A 100 -12.10 13.53 -2.55
N VAL A 101 -12.32 12.29 -3.02
CA VAL A 101 -13.57 11.90 -3.70
C VAL A 101 -14.71 11.85 -2.70
N ARG A 102 -14.47 11.32 -1.50
CA ARG A 102 -15.45 11.29 -0.40
C ARG A 102 -15.82 12.70 0.05
N ALA A 103 -14.85 13.61 0.16
CA ALA A 103 -15.07 15.02 0.47
C ALA A 103 -15.86 15.74 -0.63
N LYS A 104 -15.47 15.57 -1.90
CA LYS A 104 -16.23 16.09 -3.06
C LYS A 104 -17.66 15.54 -3.08
N ARG A 105 -17.89 14.31 -2.63
CA ARG A 105 -19.22 13.70 -2.51
C ARG A 105 -20.08 14.31 -1.40
N ARG A 106 -19.49 14.83 -0.31
CA ARG A 106 -20.24 15.61 0.70
C ARG A 106 -20.90 16.85 0.09
N LEU A 107 -20.26 17.43 -0.94
CA LEU A 107 -20.79 18.58 -1.69
C LEU A 107 -21.68 18.16 -2.87
N ARG A 108 -21.40 17.02 -3.51
CA ARG A 108 -22.15 16.47 -4.64
C ARG A 108 -22.48 14.98 -4.44
N PRO A 109 -23.66 14.64 -3.92
CA PRO A 109 -24.01 13.26 -3.55
C PRO A 109 -24.12 12.30 -4.75
N ASP A 110 -24.27 12.82 -5.97
CA ASP A 110 -24.41 12.02 -7.21
C ASP A 110 -23.13 11.34 -7.68
N LEU A 111 -21.97 11.67 -7.08
CA LEU A 111 -20.69 11.07 -7.46
C LEU A 111 -20.63 9.57 -7.10
N PRO A 112 -20.07 8.69 -7.95
CA PRO A 112 -19.99 7.26 -7.68
C PRO A 112 -19.10 6.97 -6.45
N CYS A 113 -19.50 6.01 -5.60
CA CYS A 113 -18.67 5.52 -4.49
C CYS A 113 -18.67 3.99 -4.44
N CYS A 114 -17.76 3.46 -3.61
CA CYS A 114 -17.79 2.05 -3.23
C CYS A 114 -18.72 1.85 -2.03
N ALA A 115 -19.94 1.35 -2.26
CA ALA A 115 -20.90 1.07 -1.18
C ALA A 115 -20.33 0.13 -0.10
N PHE A 116 -19.46 -0.81 -0.48
CA PHE A 116 -18.82 -1.75 0.45
C PHE A 116 -17.81 -1.08 1.39
N PHE A 117 -17.14 -0.02 0.93
CA PHE A 117 -16.17 0.70 1.75
C PHE A 117 -16.87 1.65 2.71
N GLU A 118 -17.88 2.41 2.23
CA GLU A 118 -18.66 3.31 3.09
C GLU A 118 -19.36 2.55 4.23
N LYS A 119 -19.96 1.39 3.93
CA LYS A 119 -20.55 0.52 4.97
C LYS A 119 -19.54 0.00 5.99
N LEU A 120 -18.30 -0.22 5.58
CA LEU A 120 -17.24 -0.64 6.49
C LEU A 120 -16.85 0.52 7.43
N ASP A 121 -16.80 1.75 6.91
CA ASP A 121 -16.50 2.96 7.70
C ASP A 121 -17.66 3.30 8.66
N GLU A 122 -18.90 2.92 8.33
CA GLU A 122 -20.04 2.98 9.26
C GLU A 122 -19.97 1.89 10.35
N GLN A 123 -19.45 0.71 10.02
CA GLN A 123 -19.37 -0.46 10.90
C GLN A 123 -17.95 -0.71 11.47
N LYS A 124 -17.31 0.32 12.04
CA LYS A 124 -15.93 0.24 12.56
C LYS A 124 -15.75 -0.81 13.66
N ASP A 125 -16.78 -1.05 14.48
CA ASP A 125 -16.73 -1.97 15.62
C ASP A 125 -17.17 -3.40 15.29
N PHE A 126 -16.92 -3.85 14.06
CA PHE A 126 -17.24 -5.23 13.70
C PHE A 126 -16.34 -6.21 14.47
N ASN A 127 -16.89 -6.84 15.51
CA ASN A 127 -16.18 -7.86 16.27
C ASN A 127 -16.06 -9.14 15.43
N TYR A 128 -14.83 -9.54 15.12
CA TYR A 128 -14.57 -10.78 14.41
C TYR A 128 -14.55 -11.93 15.40
N PRO A 129 -15.32 -13.02 15.16
CA PRO A 129 -15.15 -14.20 15.97
C PRO A 129 -13.75 -14.78 15.75
N ASP A 130 -13.16 -15.28 16.82
CA ASP A 130 -11.91 -16.04 16.77
C ASP A 130 -12.02 -17.18 15.77
N GLY A 131 -10.91 -17.48 15.10
CA GLY A 131 -10.87 -18.48 14.05
C GLY A 131 -9.94 -18.14 12.91
N VAL A 132 -9.99 -19.00 11.89
CA VAL A 132 -9.08 -18.98 10.75
C VAL A 132 -9.83 -18.52 9.50
N TYR A 133 -9.39 -17.41 8.92
CA TYR A 133 -10.02 -16.77 7.76
C TYR A 133 -9.10 -16.81 6.55
N ASN A 134 -9.47 -17.65 5.57
CA ASN A 134 -8.83 -17.64 4.25
C ASN A 134 -9.40 -16.51 3.37
N LEU A 135 -8.78 -16.29 2.22
CA LEU A 135 -9.19 -15.25 1.27
C LEU A 135 -10.66 -15.43 0.81
N GLN A 136 -11.09 -16.66 0.58
CA GLN A 136 -12.46 -16.96 0.16
C GLN A 136 -13.49 -16.70 1.26
N ASN A 137 -13.15 -16.98 2.52
CA ASN A 137 -14.00 -16.72 3.67
C ASN A 137 -14.18 -15.22 3.88
N LEU A 138 -13.09 -14.45 3.76
CA LEU A 138 -13.15 -12.99 3.82
C LEU A 138 -14.07 -12.42 2.72
N ARG A 139 -13.97 -12.95 1.49
CA ARG A 139 -14.88 -12.55 0.39
C ARG A 139 -16.34 -12.89 0.68
N LYS A 140 -16.62 -14.12 1.11
CA LYS A 140 -17.98 -14.57 1.45
C LYS A 140 -18.57 -13.71 2.57
N LEU A 141 -17.77 -13.42 3.60
CA LEU A 141 -18.19 -12.59 4.73
C LEU A 141 -18.48 -11.15 4.28
N GLY A 142 -17.62 -10.55 3.45
CA GLY A 142 -17.89 -9.24 2.90
C GLY A 142 -19.10 -9.19 1.96
N GLN A 143 -19.39 -10.26 1.22
CA GLN A 143 -20.61 -10.39 0.43
C GLN A 143 -21.87 -10.48 1.31
N GLN A 144 -21.83 -11.32 2.34
CA GLN A 144 -22.96 -11.51 3.27
C GLN A 144 -23.30 -10.24 4.05
N LYS A 145 -22.28 -9.50 4.50
CA LYS A 145 -22.45 -8.28 5.29
C LYS A 145 -22.51 -7.00 4.45
N GLY A 146 -22.14 -7.09 3.16
CA GLY A 146 -22.04 -5.94 2.27
C GLY A 146 -20.89 -4.99 2.62
N ILE A 147 -19.80 -5.49 3.20
CA ILE A 147 -18.61 -4.71 3.59
C ILE A 147 -17.39 -5.08 2.75
N CYS A 148 -16.42 -4.18 2.61
CA CYS A 148 -15.24 -4.41 1.77
C CYS A 148 -14.25 -5.41 2.41
N PRO A 149 -14.01 -6.60 1.83
CA PRO A 149 -13.12 -7.59 2.42
C PRO A 149 -11.67 -7.14 2.49
N TYR A 150 -11.20 -6.35 1.51
CA TYR A 150 -9.82 -5.89 1.46
C TYR A 150 -9.49 -4.95 2.64
N PHE A 151 -10.25 -3.86 2.80
CA PHE A 151 -10.04 -2.93 3.89
C PHE A 151 -10.35 -3.55 5.25
N LEU A 152 -11.33 -4.46 5.29
CA LEU A 152 -11.60 -5.23 6.50
C LEU A 152 -10.40 -6.08 6.90
N SER A 153 -9.81 -6.83 5.95
CA SER A 153 -8.63 -7.64 6.21
C SER A 153 -7.46 -6.80 6.73
N ARG A 154 -7.30 -5.56 6.26
CA ARG A 154 -6.29 -4.61 6.74
C ARG A 154 -6.54 -4.13 8.17
N ASN A 155 -7.77 -3.78 8.51
CA ASN A 155 -8.11 -3.32 9.86
C ASN A 155 -7.91 -4.42 10.93
N VAL A 156 -8.12 -5.68 10.54
CA VAL A 156 -8.01 -6.81 11.47
C VAL A 156 -6.59 -7.37 11.61
N VAL A 157 -5.63 -6.98 10.76
CA VAL A 157 -4.22 -7.45 10.84
C VAL A 157 -3.59 -7.12 12.18
N ASP A 158 -3.86 -5.91 12.68
CA ASP A 158 -3.28 -5.44 13.93
C ASP A 158 -3.77 -6.29 15.11
N ARG A 159 -5.04 -6.70 15.08
CA ARG A 159 -5.67 -7.56 16.09
C ARG A 159 -5.39 -9.07 15.88
N ALA A 160 -4.89 -9.47 14.71
CA ALA A 160 -4.62 -10.87 14.41
C ALA A 160 -3.40 -11.39 15.14
N HIS A 161 -3.55 -12.56 15.75
CA HIS A 161 -2.46 -13.31 16.36
C HIS A 161 -1.63 -14.00 15.28
N ILE A 162 -2.26 -14.45 14.19
CA ILE A 162 -1.56 -15.11 13.08
C ILE A 162 -1.90 -14.40 11.77
N VAL A 163 -0.89 -13.96 11.05
CA VAL A 163 -1.03 -13.29 9.76
C VAL A 163 -0.26 -14.07 8.71
N VAL A 164 -0.93 -14.45 7.62
CA VAL A 164 -0.31 -15.17 6.50
C VAL A 164 -0.35 -14.30 5.25
N TYR A 165 0.81 -13.94 4.69
CA TYR A 165 0.89 -13.10 3.50
C TYR A 165 2.12 -13.35 2.63
N SER A 166 2.27 -12.59 1.54
CA SER A 166 3.41 -12.72 0.61
C SER A 166 4.64 -11.94 1.08
N TYR A 167 5.86 -12.38 0.73
CA TYR A 167 7.11 -11.66 1.05
C TYR A 167 7.09 -10.18 0.67
N HIS A 168 6.39 -9.83 -0.41
CA HIS A 168 6.30 -8.43 -0.86
C HIS A 168 5.69 -7.51 0.21
N TYR A 169 4.83 -8.01 1.10
CA TYR A 169 4.22 -7.20 2.15
C TYR A 169 5.18 -6.83 3.28
N ILE A 170 6.31 -7.52 3.43
CA ILE A 170 7.32 -7.20 4.45
C ILE A 170 8.62 -6.64 3.86
N LEU A 171 8.97 -7.07 2.63
CA LEU A 171 10.21 -6.66 1.97
C LEU A 171 10.05 -5.42 1.09
N ASP A 172 8.86 -5.14 0.54
CA ASP A 172 8.64 -3.90 -0.18
C ASP A 172 8.42 -2.77 0.83
N PRO A 173 9.36 -1.82 0.99
CA PRO A 173 9.24 -0.74 1.96
C PRO A 173 7.98 0.12 1.74
N LYS A 174 7.42 0.16 0.52
CA LYS A 174 6.18 0.91 0.23
C LYS A 174 4.95 0.29 0.87
N ILE A 175 4.97 -1.02 1.07
CA ILE A 175 3.85 -1.82 1.60
C ILE A 175 4.10 -2.20 3.05
N ALA A 176 5.35 -2.49 3.42
CA ALA A 176 5.73 -2.90 4.75
C ALA A 176 5.38 -1.85 5.81
N GLU A 177 5.53 -0.57 5.49
CA GLU A 177 5.12 0.50 6.42
C GLU A 177 3.61 0.48 6.70
N LEU A 178 2.80 0.03 5.74
CA LEU A 178 1.35 0.02 5.85
C LEU A 178 0.80 -1.14 6.68
N VAL A 179 1.58 -2.21 6.85
CA VAL A 179 1.12 -3.48 7.43
C VAL A 179 1.91 -3.84 8.67
N SER A 180 3.21 -3.56 8.70
CA SER A 180 4.10 -4.02 9.77
C SER A 180 4.45 -2.95 10.81
N LYS A 181 4.02 -1.70 10.63
CA LYS A 181 4.34 -0.58 11.55
C LYS A 181 3.79 -0.79 12.97
N ASN A 182 2.66 -1.47 13.09
CA ASN A 182 1.97 -1.71 14.36
C ASN A 182 2.32 -3.07 15.00
N PHE A 183 3.25 -3.83 14.41
CA PHE A 183 3.64 -5.12 14.97
C PHE A 183 4.51 -4.93 16.22
N SER A 184 4.23 -5.72 17.25
CA SER A 184 4.97 -5.68 18.50
C SER A 184 6.40 -6.20 18.30
N ARG A 185 7.29 -5.90 19.26
CA ARG A 185 8.62 -6.52 19.31
C ARG A 185 8.58 -8.02 19.63
N HIS A 186 7.46 -8.51 20.14
CA HIS A 186 7.23 -9.91 20.47
C HIS A 186 6.66 -10.70 19.29
N SER A 187 6.75 -10.17 18.07
CA SER A 187 6.30 -10.84 16.86
C SER A 187 7.36 -11.82 16.31
N CYS A 188 6.94 -13.02 15.92
CA CYS A 188 7.78 -13.98 15.18
C CYS A 188 7.48 -13.93 13.69
N VAL A 189 8.51 -13.72 12.86
CA VAL A 189 8.38 -13.75 11.40
C VAL A 189 8.98 -15.04 10.87
N VAL A 190 8.22 -15.74 10.06
CA VAL A 190 8.61 -17.01 9.44
C VAL A 190 8.59 -16.83 7.92
N PHE A 191 9.77 -16.93 7.31
CA PHE A 191 9.89 -17.03 5.86
C PHE A 191 9.88 -18.49 5.44
N ASP A 192 8.78 -18.94 4.85
CA ASP A 192 8.76 -20.20 4.12
C ASP A 192 9.52 -20.04 2.80
N GLU A 193 9.99 -21.12 2.17
CA GLU A 193 10.65 -21.15 0.85
C GLU A 193 11.63 -19.97 0.55
N ALA A 194 12.41 -19.60 1.57
CA ALA A 194 13.24 -18.40 1.64
C ALA A 194 14.42 -18.31 0.64
N HIS A 195 14.57 -19.30 -0.25
CA HIS A 195 15.67 -19.35 -1.22
C HIS A 195 15.56 -18.27 -2.32
N ASN A 196 14.44 -17.56 -2.43
CA ASN A 196 14.23 -16.48 -3.43
C ASN A 196 14.22 -15.07 -2.83
N ILE A 197 14.59 -14.91 -1.56
CA ILE A 197 14.51 -13.61 -0.88
C ILE A 197 15.37 -12.56 -1.58
N ASP A 198 16.55 -12.93 -2.06
CA ASP A 198 17.45 -12.08 -2.82
C ASP A 198 16.78 -11.46 -4.05
N ASN A 199 16.13 -12.29 -4.88
CA ASN A 199 15.42 -11.86 -6.07
C ASN A 199 14.26 -10.93 -5.71
N VAL A 200 13.52 -11.24 -4.65
CA VAL A 200 12.40 -10.39 -4.17
C VAL A 200 12.90 -9.03 -3.72
N CYS A 201 14.03 -8.97 -3.01
CA CYS A 201 14.66 -7.72 -2.60
C CYS A 201 15.12 -6.89 -3.80
N ILE A 202 15.75 -7.53 -4.79
CA ILE A 202 16.20 -6.88 -6.02
C ILE A 202 15.00 -6.31 -6.77
N GLU A 203 13.94 -7.10 -6.97
CA GLU A 203 12.73 -6.66 -7.68
C GLU A 203 12.02 -5.50 -6.97
N SER A 204 11.92 -5.54 -5.64
CA SER A 204 11.22 -4.53 -4.85
C SER A 204 11.89 -3.15 -4.90
N MET A 205 13.21 -3.13 -5.07
CA MET A 205 14.00 -1.88 -5.14
C MET A 205 14.40 -1.48 -6.56
N SER A 206 14.14 -2.32 -7.56
CA SER A 206 14.47 -2.06 -8.96
C SER A 206 13.34 -1.30 -9.68
N VAL A 207 13.72 -0.32 -10.50
CA VAL A 207 12.78 0.42 -11.36
C VAL A 207 13.26 0.33 -12.79
N SER A 208 12.39 -0.15 -13.69
CA SER A 208 12.67 -0.21 -15.12
C SER A 208 11.92 0.90 -15.87
N LEU A 209 12.68 1.71 -16.60
CA LEU A 209 12.15 2.79 -17.43
C LEU A 209 12.34 2.44 -18.90
N THR A 210 11.27 2.51 -19.68
CA THR A 210 11.32 2.32 -21.13
C THR A 210 11.09 3.65 -21.83
N LYS A 211 11.52 3.76 -23.10
CA LYS A 211 11.27 4.95 -23.93
C LYS A 211 9.78 5.29 -23.97
N THR A 212 8.94 4.26 -24.09
CA THR A 212 7.47 4.42 -24.08
C THR A 212 6.95 4.98 -22.76
N THR A 213 7.57 4.64 -21.63
CA THR A 213 7.20 5.17 -20.29
C THR A 213 7.48 6.67 -20.23
N VAL A 214 8.65 7.10 -20.69
CA VAL A 214 9.10 8.51 -20.69
C VAL A 214 8.28 9.37 -21.66
N GLU A 215 7.91 8.82 -22.82
CA GLU A 215 7.02 9.47 -23.79
C GLU A 215 5.61 9.66 -23.22
N LYS A 216 5.03 8.61 -22.63
CA LYS A 216 3.73 8.69 -21.93
C LYS A 216 3.77 9.69 -20.79
N ALA A 217 4.85 9.74 -20.01
CA ALA A 217 5.01 10.74 -18.94
C ALA A 217 4.96 12.17 -19.49
N THR A 218 5.55 12.44 -20.65
CA THR A 218 5.48 13.76 -21.31
C THR A 218 4.04 14.16 -21.62
N GLN A 219 3.28 13.25 -22.22
CA GLN A 219 1.88 13.49 -22.57
C GLN A 219 1.03 13.75 -21.32
N LYS A 220 1.24 12.96 -20.25
CA LYS A 220 0.54 13.14 -18.97
C LYS A 220 0.91 14.45 -18.26
N LEU A 221 2.16 14.89 -18.34
CA LEU A 221 2.58 16.19 -17.81
C LEU A 221 1.92 17.35 -18.55
N GLY A 222 1.66 17.24 -19.86
CA GLY A 222 0.90 18.24 -20.62
C GLY A 222 -0.55 18.34 -20.15
N ILE A 223 -1.23 17.20 -20.03
CA ILE A 223 -2.62 17.15 -19.49
C ILE A 223 -2.69 17.73 -18.08
N LEU A 224 -1.67 17.45 -17.26
CA LEU A 224 -1.60 17.95 -15.90
C LEU A 224 -1.42 19.47 -15.85
N GLU A 225 -0.60 20.04 -16.73
CA GLU A 225 -0.41 21.49 -16.86
C GLU A 225 -1.70 22.19 -17.26
N GLU A 226 -2.42 21.67 -18.27
CA GLU A 226 -3.72 22.18 -18.68
C GLU A 226 -4.74 22.12 -17.53
N HIS A 227 -4.74 21.04 -16.74
CA HIS A 227 -5.65 20.89 -15.61
C HIS A 227 -5.35 21.89 -14.48
N VAL A 228 -4.07 22.09 -14.14
CA VAL A 228 -3.67 23.10 -13.14
C VAL A 228 -4.02 24.51 -13.61
N GLN A 229 -3.84 24.80 -14.89
CA GLN A 229 -4.17 26.10 -15.45
C GLN A 229 -5.69 26.36 -15.38
N ARG A 230 -6.51 25.39 -15.76
CA ARG A 230 -7.98 25.46 -15.63
C ARG A 230 -8.42 25.65 -14.18
N LEU A 231 -7.85 24.87 -13.26
CA LEU A 231 -8.14 25.01 -11.84
C LEU A 231 -7.75 26.38 -11.32
N ARG A 232 -6.65 26.98 -11.80
CA ARG A 232 -6.24 28.33 -11.37
C ARG A 232 -7.24 29.39 -11.86
N GLU A 233 -7.77 29.23 -13.06
CA GLU A 233 -8.79 30.10 -13.64
C GLU A 233 -10.11 29.98 -12.85
N GLU A 234 -10.56 28.75 -12.57
CA GLU A 234 -11.77 28.46 -11.78
C GLU A 234 -11.63 28.85 -10.29
N ASN A 235 -10.44 28.67 -9.71
CA ASN A 235 -10.22 28.84 -8.27
C ASN A 235 -9.94 30.29 -7.85
N SER A 236 -9.64 31.22 -8.75
CA SER A 236 -9.30 32.60 -8.35
C SER A 236 -10.38 33.29 -7.50
N GLU A 237 -11.64 32.88 -7.63
CA GLU A 237 -12.77 33.39 -6.83
C GLU A 237 -13.11 32.54 -5.59
N GLN A 238 -12.91 31.21 -5.62
CA GLN A 238 -13.26 30.29 -4.53
C GLN A 238 -12.14 30.11 -3.49
N LEU A 239 -10.88 30.31 -3.86
CA LEU A 239 -9.72 29.97 -3.03
C LEU A 239 -9.68 30.76 -1.72
N ARG A 240 -10.13 32.02 -1.67
CA ARG A 240 -10.03 32.84 -0.46
C ARG A 240 -10.94 32.35 0.68
N VAL A 241 -12.13 31.87 0.35
CA VAL A 241 -13.14 31.45 1.34
C VAL A 241 -12.93 30.01 1.79
N GLU A 242 -12.45 29.14 0.90
CA GLU A 242 -12.13 27.76 1.26
C GLU A 242 -10.82 27.64 2.04
N TYR A 243 -9.80 28.48 1.77
CA TYR A 243 -8.51 28.42 2.47
C TYR A 243 -8.67 28.67 3.98
N ASP A 244 -9.51 29.63 4.37
CA ASP A 244 -9.78 29.93 5.79
C ASP A 244 -10.54 28.79 6.47
N ARG A 245 -11.47 28.10 5.77
CA ARG A 245 -12.16 26.91 6.29
C ARG A 245 -11.26 25.66 6.32
N LEU A 246 -10.32 25.55 5.37
CA LEU A 246 -9.37 24.44 5.25
C LEU A 246 -8.30 24.50 6.34
N VAL A 247 -7.79 25.68 6.71
CA VAL A 247 -6.81 25.81 7.80
C VAL A 247 -7.39 25.33 9.14
N GLU A 248 -8.70 25.51 9.34
CA GLU A 248 -9.41 25.06 10.54
C GLU A 248 -9.79 23.55 10.47
N GLY A 249 -10.05 23.02 9.26
CA GLY A 249 -10.27 21.59 9.00
C GLY A 249 -9.00 20.73 8.96
N LEU A 250 -7.85 21.29 8.58
CA LEU A 250 -6.57 20.57 8.44
C LEU A 250 -6.04 20.02 9.76
N ARG A 251 -6.42 20.61 10.90
CA ARG A 251 -6.17 20.06 12.24
C ARG A 251 -6.99 18.80 12.56
N ARG A 252 -8.11 18.55 11.85
CA ARG A 252 -8.92 17.33 11.99
C ARG A 252 -8.60 16.28 10.92
N ILE A 253 -8.15 16.69 9.72
CA ILE A 253 -7.79 15.79 8.61
C ILE A 253 -6.51 15.00 8.87
N GLU A 254 -5.66 15.44 9.80
CA GLU A 254 -4.45 14.71 10.19
C GLU A 254 -4.74 13.31 10.74
N GLU A 255 -5.90 13.09 11.36
CA GLU A 255 -6.37 11.77 11.80
C GLU A 255 -6.91 10.91 10.64
N GLU A 256 -7.54 11.52 9.62
CA GLU A 256 -8.04 10.84 8.41
C GLU A 256 -6.91 10.41 7.44
N ARG A 257 -5.70 10.98 7.56
CA ARG A 257 -4.50 10.57 6.80
C ARG A 257 -4.14 9.09 6.98
N THR A 258 -4.58 8.47 8.08
CA THR A 258 -4.33 7.06 8.38
C THR A 258 -5.00 6.11 7.38
N ASN A 259 -6.18 6.47 6.85
CA ASN A 259 -6.91 5.62 5.90
C ASN A 259 -6.43 5.78 4.45
N ASP A 260 -5.88 6.95 4.13
CA ASP A 260 -5.41 7.32 2.78
C ASP A 260 -3.93 7.04 2.55
N GLN A 261 -3.32 6.15 3.34
CA GLN A 261 -1.92 5.74 3.16
C GLN A 261 -1.73 5.05 1.78
N ILE A 262 -1.51 5.88 0.77
CA ILE A 262 -1.10 5.53 -0.58
C ILE A 262 0.42 5.39 -0.54
N LEU A 263 0.93 4.27 -1.09
CA LEU A 263 2.33 3.89 -1.30
C LEU A 263 3.35 4.84 -0.64
N ALA A 264 3.88 4.43 0.51
CA ALA A 264 4.95 5.17 1.18
C ALA A 264 6.19 5.30 0.28
N ASN A 265 6.95 6.38 0.46
CA ASN A 265 8.23 6.54 -0.21
C ASN A 265 9.22 5.49 0.31
N PRO A 266 9.74 4.59 -0.55
CA PRO A 266 10.56 3.47 -0.11
C PRO A 266 11.92 3.88 0.50
N VAL A 267 12.35 5.13 0.32
CA VAL A 267 13.71 5.59 0.62
C VAL A 267 13.80 6.45 1.89
N LEU A 268 12.68 6.96 2.41
CA LEU A 268 12.72 7.96 3.49
C LEU A 268 12.05 7.48 4.77
N PRO A 269 12.81 7.32 5.86
CA PRO A 269 12.25 7.22 7.20
C PRO A 269 11.40 8.47 7.55
N ASP A 270 10.33 8.26 8.33
CA ASP A 270 9.43 9.30 8.86
C ASP A 270 10.15 10.52 9.46
N MET A 271 11.39 10.34 9.94
CA MET A 271 12.20 11.37 10.59
C MET A 271 12.62 12.52 9.68
N ILE A 272 12.60 12.35 8.35
CA ILE A 272 12.95 13.40 7.37
C ILE A 272 11.72 14.24 6.97
N LEU A 273 10.50 13.77 7.25
CA LEU A 273 9.24 14.46 6.95
C LEU A 273 9.07 15.77 7.74
N LYS A 274 9.93 16.03 8.73
CA LYS A 274 9.95 17.29 9.51
C LYS A 274 10.77 18.41 8.83
N GLU A 275 11.50 18.12 7.76
CA GLU A 275 12.23 19.15 7.00
C GLU A 275 11.28 19.89 6.05
N ALA A 276 11.29 21.23 6.10
CA ALA A 276 10.42 22.07 5.29
C ALA A 276 10.62 21.83 3.78
N VAL A 277 9.52 21.59 3.06
CA VAL A 277 9.51 21.43 1.60
C VAL A 277 10.25 22.61 0.93
N PRO A 278 11.23 22.35 0.04
CA PRO A 278 11.99 23.40 -0.63
C PRO A 278 11.10 24.44 -1.34
N GLY A 279 11.41 25.72 -1.16
CA GLY A 279 10.64 26.84 -1.73
C GLY A 279 10.45 26.78 -3.26
N THR A 280 11.38 26.17 -3.98
CA THR A 280 11.36 26.00 -5.45
C THR A 280 10.24 25.08 -5.94
N ILE A 281 9.73 24.18 -5.09
CA ILE A 281 8.71 23.19 -5.46
C ILE A 281 7.33 23.59 -4.95
N ARG A 282 7.20 24.62 -4.09
CA ARG A 282 5.91 24.99 -3.48
C ARG A 282 4.81 25.34 -4.47
N ASN A 283 5.17 25.90 -5.63
CA ASN A 283 4.22 26.23 -6.68
C ASN A 283 4.08 25.06 -7.67
N ALA A 284 2.85 24.59 -7.88
CA ALA A 284 2.49 23.52 -8.81
C ALA A 284 3.12 23.68 -10.20
N LEU A 285 3.13 24.90 -10.74
CA LEU A 285 3.69 25.17 -12.07
C LEU A 285 5.22 25.01 -12.12
N HIS A 286 5.91 25.41 -11.05
CA HIS A 286 7.36 25.22 -10.94
C HIS A 286 7.70 23.74 -10.79
N PHE A 287 6.88 22.97 -10.08
CA PHE A 287 7.04 21.53 -9.98
C PHE A 287 6.80 20.80 -11.30
N ILE A 288 5.76 21.17 -12.06
CA ILE A 288 5.53 20.62 -13.41
C ILE A 288 6.72 20.95 -14.33
N SER A 289 7.23 22.19 -14.26
CA SER A 289 8.42 22.60 -15.01
C SER A 289 9.67 21.82 -14.60
N PHE A 290 9.81 21.49 -13.31
CA PHE A 290 10.86 20.62 -12.80
C PHE A 290 10.74 19.20 -13.34
N LEU A 291 9.55 18.59 -13.28
CA LEU A 291 9.30 17.25 -13.82
C LEU A 291 9.53 17.19 -15.32
N ARG A 292 9.17 18.24 -16.06
CA ARG A 292 9.43 18.36 -17.51
C ARG A 292 10.93 18.37 -17.79
N ARG A 293 11.72 19.17 -17.05
CA ARG A 293 13.18 19.18 -17.17
C ARG A 293 13.78 17.80 -16.87
N PHE A 294 13.34 17.16 -15.78
CA PHE A 294 13.80 15.81 -15.43
C PHE A 294 13.46 14.79 -16.54
N ASN A 295 12.26 14.86 -17.11
CA ASN A 295 11.82 13.94 -18.16
C ASN A 295 12.57 14.17 -19.49
N GLU A 296 12.89 15.41 -19.84
CA GLU A 296 13.73 15.71 -21.01
C GLU A 296 15.17 15.21 -20.83
N TYR A 297 15.73 15.32 -19.62
CA TYR A 297 17.02 14.71 -19.31
C TYR A 297 16.99 13.19 -19.52
N LEU A 298 15.97 12.50 -19.01
CA LEU A 298 15.81 11.06 -19.24
C LEU A 298 15.72 10.73 -20.74
N LYS A 299 14.98 11.50 -21.53
CA LYS A 299 14.94 11.32 -22.99
C LYS A 299 16.32 11.50 -23.63
N HIS A 300 17.07 12.52 -23.22
CA HIS A 300 18.41 12.77 -23.72
C HIS A 300 19.32 11.57 -23.45
N ARG A 301 19.31 11.06 -22.21
CA ARG A 301 20.08 9.89 -21.78
C ARG A 301 19.68 8.60 -22.52
N MET A 302 18.39 8.40 -22.78
CA MET A 302 17.87 7.23 -23.51
C MET A 302 18.13 7.26 -25.03
N ARG A 303 18.62 8.37 -25.60
CA ARG A 303 18.99 8.43 -27.03
C ARG A 303 20.34 7.79 -27.34
N THR A 304 21.16 7.52 -26.32
CA THR A 304 22.47 6.91 -26.49
C THR A 304 22.34 5.48 -27.03
N LYS A 305 23.12 5.16 -28.08
CA LYS A 305 23.09 3.85 -28.75
C LYS A 305 23.95 2.78 -28.06
N THR A 306 24.85 3.19 -27.18
CA THR A 306 25.76 2.31 -26.43
C THR A 306 25.18 1.98 -25.05
N VAL A 307 25.49 0.79 -24.56
CA VAL A 307 25.17 0.40 -23.17
C VAL A 307 26.05 1.21 -22.23
N LEU A 308 25.44 1.95 -21.31
CA LEU A 308 26.11 2.72 -20.28
C LEU A 308 25.81 2.12 -18.91
N ILE A 309 26.85 1.98 -18.08
CA ILE A 309 26.73 1.57 -16.68
C ILE A 309 27.26 2.72 -15.84
N GLU A 310 26.43 3.26 -14.95
CA GLU A 310 26.77 4.43 -14.15
C GLU A 310 26.39 4.22 -12.69
N SER A 311 27.17 4.85 -11.81
CA SER A 311 26.81 4.93 -10.40
C SER A 311 25.74 6.01 -10.17
N PRO A 312 24.87 5.88 -9.15
CA PRO A 312 23.89 6.91 -8.81
C PRO A 312 24.51 8.29 -8.56
N ALA A 313 25.74 8.34 -8.01
CA ALA A 313 26.45 9.59 -7.78
C ALA A 313 26.96 10.25 -9.07
N ALA A 314 27.32 9.46 -10.09
CA ALA A 314 27.66 9.99 -11.41
C ALA A 314 26.41 10.57 -12.09
N PHE A 315 25.29 9.84 -12.06
CA PHE A 315 24.02 10.30 -12.59
C PHE A 315 23.54 11.61 -11.94
N LEU A 316 23.66 11.73 -10.62
CA LEU A 316 23.27 12.95 -9.89
C LEU A 316 24.18 14.15 -10.16
N ARG A 317 25.46 13.94 -10.51
CA ARG A 317 26.34 15.02 -10.96
C ARG A 317 25.99 15.47 -12.37
N ASP A 318 25.82 14.52 -13.29
CA ASP A 318 25.49 14.79 -14.69
C ASP A 318 24.16 15.58 -14.84
N ILE A 319 23.13 15.20 -14.08
CA ILE A 319 21.86 15.94 -14.11
C ILE A 319 21.96 17.36 -13.54
N ASN A 320 22.83 17.57 -12.55
CA ASN A 320 23.07 18.88 -11.97
C ASN A 320 23.84 19.78 -12.95
N ASP A 321 24.82 19.22 -13.65
CA ASP A 321 25.65 19.97 -14.60
C ASP A 321 24.85 20.35 -15.87
N LEU A 322 24.00 19.44 -16.37
CA LEU A 322 23.24 19.66 -17.61
C LEU A 322 21.92 20.42 -17.40
N MET A 323 21.20 20.14 -16.30
CA MET A 323 19.84 20.67 -16.09
C MET A 323 19.67 21.50 -14.82
N HIS A 324 20.75 21.69 -14.04
CA HIS A 324 20.75 22.42 -12.77
C HIS A 324 19.68 21.90 -11.79
N ILE A 325 19.55 20.57 -11.73
CA ILE A 325 18.66 19.88 -10.79
C ILE A 325 19.47 19.41 -9.58
N ASP A 326 19.20 20.03 -8.43
CA ASP A 326 19.78 19.62 -7.16
C ASP A 326 19.25 18.26 -6.67
N ARG A 327 20.05 17.58 -5.84
CA ARG A 327 19.67 16.33 -5.15
C ARG A 327 18.46 16.49 -4.23
N ARG A 328 18.30 17.66 -3.60
CA ARG A 328 17.23 17.90 -2.62
C ARG A 328 15.83 17.79 -3.23
N PRO A 329 15.51 18.51 -4.33
CA PRO A 329 14.24 18.33 -5.05
C PRO A 329 13.90 16.90 -5.45
N LEU A 330 14.89 16.13 -5.93
CA LEU A 330 14.69 14.73 -6.33
C LEU A 330 14.31 13.82 -5.16
N ARG A 331 14.74 14.17 -3.93
CA ARG A 331 14.41 13.40 -2.72
C ARG A 331 12.94 13.58 -2.31
N PHE A 332 12.42 14.79 -2.42
CA PHE A 332 11.06 15.15 -2.01
C PHE A 332 10.03 15.04 -3.14
N SER A 333 10.44 14.63 -4.34
CA SER A 333 9.55 14.64 -5.51
C SER A 333 8.39 13.66 -5.38
N SER A 334 8.59 12.50 -4.74
CA SER A 334 7.49 11.56 -4.47
C SER A 334 6.46 12.19 -3.55
N ASP A 335 6.91 12.74 -2.43
CA ASP A 335 6.03 13.22 -1.36
C ASP A 335 5.27 14.47 -1.81
N TYR A 336 5.95 15.34 -2.55
CA TYR A 336 5.29 16.48 -3.19
C TYR A 336 4.31 16.04 -4.28
N PHE A 337 4.65 15.03 -5.09
CA PHE A 337 3.70 14.49 -6.07
C PHE A 337 2.46 13.91 -5.38
N HIS A 338 2.63 13.20 -4.25
CA HIS A 338 1.51 12.71 -3.43
C HIS A 338 0.64 13.85 -2.91
N SER A 339 1.23 14.85 -2.26
CA SER A 339 0.49 16.02 -1.77
C SER A 339 -0.20 16.78 -2.89
N PHE A 340 0.46 16.91 -4.03
CA PHE A 340 -0.07 17.60 -5.20
C PHE A 340 -1.27 16.87 -5.80
N THR A 341 -1.23 15.54 -5.94
CA THR A 341 -2.38 14.76 -6.41
C THR A 341 -3.57 14.76 -5.46
N PHE A 342 -3.35 15.00 -4.17
CA PHE A 342 -4.43 15.09 -3.17
C PHE A 342 -5.15 16.44 -3.20
N ASN A 343 -4.42 17.52 -3.52
CA ASN A 343 -4.95 18.89 -3.52
C ASN A 343 -5.63 19.31 -4.84
N LEU A 344 -5.57 18.47 -5.89
CA LEU A 344 -6.31 18.63 -7.16
C LEU A 344 -7.65 17.88 -7.11
#